data_AF-B6TRG9-F1
#
_entry.id   AF-B6TRG9-F1
#
_cell.length_a   1.000
_cell.length_b   1.000
_cell.length_c   1.000
_cell.angle_alpha   90.00
_cell.angle_beta   90.00
_cell.angle_gamma   90.00
#
_symmetry.space_group_name_H-M   'P 1'
#
loop_
_entity.id
_entity.type
_entity.pdbx_description
1 polymer ?
#
loop_
_entity_poly.entity_id
_entity_poly.type
_entity_poly.pdbx_seq_one_letter_code
_entity_poly.pdbx_strand_id
1 'polypeptide(L)'
;MEGEKKAAAVAEDEVVVVAAGDVSLKDLSKKLNDFARERDWEQFHSPRNLLLAMIAEVGELSELFMWRGEVRKGLAGWDEAEKEHLGEELSDVLLYLVQLSDMCGVDLGDAAVRKDRQERRQVPGAAAVGRRKKKAPDSFFSSGCACLKANTT
;
A
#
# COMPACT_ATOMS: atom_id res chain seq x y z
N MET A 1 60.03 -6.12 9.03
CA MET A 1 59.09 -5.80 7.95
C MET A 1 57.70 -6.10 8.47
N GLU A 2 57.15 -5.14 9.20
CA GLU A 2 55.79 -5.20 9.73
C GLU A 2 54.84 -4.84 8.58
N GLY A 3 53.95 -5.78 8.24
CA GLY A 3 52.94 -5.58 7.21
C GLY A 3 51.72 -4.89 7.78
N GLU A 4 51.45 -3.66 7.33
CA GLU A 4 50.20 -2.95 7.55
C GLU A 4 49.01 -3.76 7.00
N LYS A 5 48.11 -4.19 7.89
CA LYS A 5 46.75 -4.56 7.52
C LYS A 5 45.87 -3.33 7.67
N LYS A 6 45.56 -2.69 6.54
CA LYS A 6 44.58 -1.61 6.45
C LYS A 6 43.18 -2.22 6.50
N ALA A 7 42.51 -2.11 7.65
CA ALA A 7 41.10 -2.46 7.78
C ALA A 7 40.26 -1.40 7.07
N ALA A 8 39.47 -1.83 6.08
CA ALA A 8 38.48 -0.99 5.43
C ALA A 8 37.31 -0.78 6.40
N ALA A 9 37.06 0.48 6.76
CA ALA A 9 35.87 0.87 7.49
C ALA A 9 34.65 0.72 6.58
N VAL A 10 33.68 -0.08 7.00
CA VAL A 10 32.34 -0.13 6.41
C VAL A 10 31.63 1.11 6.92
N ALA A 11 31.27 2.01 6.01
CA ALA A 11 30.45 3.17 6.35
C ALA A 11 29.04 2.66 6.63
N GLU A 12 28.61 2.76 7.88
CA GLU A 12 27.21 2.59 8.25
C GLU A 12 26.45 3.79 7.68
N ASP A 13 25.53 3.53 6.76
CA ASP A 13 24.63 4.53 6.20
C ASP A 13 23.72 5.01 7.33
N GLU A 14 23.99 6.23 7.81
CA GLU A 14 23.25 6.86 8.88
C GLU A 14 21.84 7.17 8.37
N VAL A 15 20.87 6.30 8.69
CA VAL A 15 19.46 6.51 8.36
C VAL A 15 18.96 7.71 9.16
N VAL A 16 18.97 8.89 8.54
CA VAL A 16 18.43 10.11 9.12
C VAL A 16 16.91 9.95 9.24
N VAL A 17 16.45 9.66 10.45
CA VAL A 17 15.02 9.64 10.78
C VAL A 17 14.53 11.08 10.83
N VAL A 18 14.05 11.59 9.69
CA VAL A 18 13.38 12.90 9.62
C VAL A 18 11.94 12.70 10.11
N ALA A 19 11.58 13.32 11.24
CA ALA A 19 10.18 13.39 11.66
C ALA A 19 9.35 13.98 10.51
N ALA A 20 8.42 13.17 9.97
CA ALA A 20 7.69 13.54 8.77
C ALA A 20 6.72 14.69 9.09
N GLY A 21 6.99 15.88 8.54
CA GLY A 21 5.92 16.83 8.23
C GLY A 21 4.95 16.25 7.20
N ASP A 22 3.90 16.98 6.82
CA ASP A 22 2.97 16.51 5.78
C ASP A 22 3.73 16.08 4.51
N VAL A 23 3.63 14.80 4.15
CA VAL A 23 4.26 14.24 2.94
C VAL A 23 3.19 14.06 1.87
N SER A 24 3.39 14.66 0.70
CA SER A 24 2.45 14.45 -0.42
C SER A 24 2.75 13.15 -1.17
N LEU A 25 1.74 12.60 -1.86
CA LEU A 25 1.92 11.44 -2.74
C LEU A 25 2.96 11.70 -3.85
N LYS A 26 3.07 12.96 -4.30
CA LYS A 26 4.07 13.37 -5.30
C LYS A 26 5.48 13.35 -4.72
N ASP A 27 5.64 13.78 -3.47
CA ASP A 27 6.92 13.72 -2.77
C ASP A 27 7.36 12.28 -2.53
N LEU A 28 6.43 11.40 -2.14
CA LEU A 28 6.69 9.96 -2.02
C LEU A 28 7.12 9.37 -3.36
N SER A 29 6.36 9.61 -4.43
CA SER A 29 6.69 9.12 -5.77
C SER A 29 8.08 9.55 -6.20
N LYS A 30 8.43 10.81 -5.97
CA LYS A 30 9.76 11.34 -6.29
C LYS A 30 10.86 10.62 -5.49
N LYS A 31 10.70 10.49 -4.18
CA LYS A 31 11.68 9.80 -3.32
C LYS A 31 11.89 8.33 -3.74
N LEU A 32 10.81 7.64 -4.08
CA LEU A 32 10.86 6.23 -4.52
C LEU A 32 11.57 6.09 -5.89
N ASN A 33 11.31 7.01 -6.82
CA ASN A 33 11.99 7.01 -8.11
C ASN A 33 13.47 7.35 -7.98
N ASP A 34 13.82 8.33 -7.12
CA ASP A 34 15.21 8.66 -6.83
C ASP A 34 15.94 7.44 -6.22
N PHE A 35 15.31 6.74 -5.26
CA PHE A 35 15.83 5.51 -4.66
C PHE A 35 16.03 4.37 -5.68
N ALA A 36 15.05 4.18 -6.58
CA ALA A 36 15.11 3.15 -7.61
C ALA A 36 16.22 3.43 -8.63
N ARG A 37 16.41 4.69 -9.03
CA ARG A 37 17.47 5.12 -9.95
C ARG A 37 18.85 4.96 -9.34
N GLU A 38 19.02 5.28 -8.06
CA GLU A 38 20.30 5.12 -7.35
C GLU A 38 20.77 3.66 -7.30
N ARG A 39 19.83 2.71 -7.28
CA ARG A 39 20.12 1.26 -7.20
C ARG A 39 20.02 0.53 -8.53
N ASP A 40 19.75 1.26 -9.62
CA ASP A 40 19.48 0.68 -10.95
C ASP A 40 18.36 -0.39 -10.90
N TRP A 41 17.36 -0.14 -10.06
CA TRP A 41 16.23 -1.05 -9.80
C TRP A 41 15.06 -0.87 -10.76
N GLU A 42 15.08 0.20 -11.58
CA GLU A 42 14.05 0.47 -12.58
C GLU A 42 13.85 -0.73 -13.54
N GLN A 43 14.90 -1.52 -13.80
CA GLN A 43 14.83 -2.74 -14.63
C GLN A 43 13.90 -3.83 -14.09
N PHE A 44 13.64 -3.86 -12.78
CA PHE A 44 12.77 -4.85 -12.14
C PHE A 44 11.32 -4.36 -11.99
N HIS A 45 11.09 -3.05 -12.18
CA HIS A 45 9.81 -2.39 -11.98
C HIS A 45 8.92 -2.43 -13.23
N SER A 46 8.35 -3.60 -13.53
CA SER A 46 7.19 -3.66 -14.44
C SER A 46 5.88 -3.45 -13.67
N PRO A 47 4.81 -2.88 -14.28
CA PRO A 47 3.51 -2.73 -13.62
C PRO A 47 2.99 -4.03 -13.00
N ARG A 48 3.21 -5.16 -13.68
CA ARG A 48 2.82 -6.48 -13.18
C ARG A 48 3.61 -6.85 -11.91
N ASN A 49 4.91 -6.61 -11.89
CA ASN A 49 5.74 -6.97 -10.74
C ASN A 49 5.39 -6.12 -9.52
N LEU A 50 5.21 -4.80 -9.72
CA LEU A 50 4.79 -3.88 -8.67
C LEU A 50 3.41 -4.27 -8.09
N LEU A 51 2.47 -4.65 -8.95
CA LEU A 51 1.16 -5.16 -8.51
C LEU A 51 1.30 -6.45 -7.68
N LEU A 52 2.13 -7.40 -8.12
CA LEU A 52 2.33 -8.65 -7.39
C LEU A 52 3.03 -8.43 -6.04
N ALA A 53 4.00 -7.53 -5.99
CA ALA A 53 4.65 -7.13 -4.74
C ALA A 53 3.64 -6.50 -3.79
N MET A 54 2.83 -5.54 -4.25
CA MET A 54 1.76 -4.93 -3.44
C MET A 54 0.79 -5.98 -2.87
N ILE A 55 0.44 -7.02 -3.63
CA ILE A 55 -0.43 -8.10 -3.14
C ILE A 55 0.25 -8.95 -2.06
N ALA A 56 1.57 -9.13 -2.12
CA ALA A 56 2.32 -9.79 -1.05
C ALA A 56 2.22 -9.00 0.25
N GLU A 57 2.45 -7.69 0.21
CA GLU A 57 2.34 -6.82 1.40
C GLU A 57 0.91 -6.74 1.95
N VAL A 58 -0.11 -6.78 1.08
CA VAL A 58 -1.51 -6.91 1.53
C VAL A 58 -1.73 -8.24 2.26
N GLY A 59 -1.01 -9.29 1.87
CA GLY A 59 -0.99 -10.58 2.56
C GLY A 59 -0.41 -10.44 3.96
N GLU A 60 0.79 -9.87 4.09
CA GLU A 60 1.47 -9.63 5.38
C GLU A 60 0.61 -8.74 6.31
N LEU A 61 0.06 -7.65 5.78
CA LEU A 61 -0.94 -6.82 6.46
C LEU A 61 -2.14 -7.65 6.96
N SER A 62 -2.63 -8.61 6.17
CA SER A 62 -3.76 -9.44 6.55
C SER A 62 -3.43 -10.41 7.68
N GLU A 63 -2.18 -10.88 7.78
CA GLU A 63 -1.73 -11.78 8.85
C GLU A 63 -1.85 -11.14 10.23
N LEU A 64 -1.63 -9.82 10.33
CA LEU A 64 -1.79 -9.06 11.57
C LEU A 64 -3.21 -9.13 12.15
N PHE A 65 -4.21 -9.31 11.30
CA PHE A 65 -5.63 -9.37 11.69
C PHE A 65 -6.20 -10.78 11.70
N MET A 66 -5.56 -11.76 11.06
CA MET A 66 -6.11 -13.10 10.81
C MET A 66 -6.63 -13.81 12.07
N TRP A 67 -5.90 -13.68 13.18
CA TRP A 67 -6.23 -14.33 14.46
C TRP A 67 -6.88 -13.40 15.48
N ARG A 68 -7.19 -12.16 15.09
CA ARG A 68 -7.87 -11.20 15.94
C ARG A 68 -9.39 -11.40 15.85
N GLY A 69 -10.07 -11.25 16.98
CA GLY A 69 -11.53 -11.09 16.98
C GLY A 69 -11.95 -9.73 16.43
N GLU A 70 -13.08 -9.20 16.89
CA GLU A 70 -13.49 -7.83 16.49
C GLU A 70 -12.44 -6.79 16.93
N VAL A 71 -11.74 -6.19 15.97
CA VAL A 71 -10.79 -5.10 16.22
C VAL A 71 -11.53 -3.77 16.26
N ARG A 72 -11.50 -3.11 17.42
CA ARG A 72 -12.14 -1.81 17.63
C ARG A 72 -11.24 -0.67 17.16
N LYS A 73 -11.86 0.46 16.83
CA LYS A 73 -11.14 1.71 16.56
C LYS A 73 -10.19 2.04 17.71
N GLY A 74 -8.97 2.45 17.37
CA GLY A 74 -7.93 2.77 18.35
C GLY A 74 -7.09 1.56 18.81
N LEU A 75 -7.35 0.37 18.26
CA LEU A 75 -6.50 -0.83 18.46
C LEU A 75 -6.32 -1.17 19.94
N ALA A 76 -7.41 -1.11 20.71
CA ALA A 76 -7.37 -1.44 22.13
C ALA A 76 -6.86 -2.87 22.35
N GLY A 77 -5.84 -3.01 23.20
CA GLY A 77 -5.18 -4.30 23.45
C GLY A 77 -4.03 -4.62 22.50
N TRP A 78 -3.66 -3.70 21.60
CA TRP A 78 -2.43 -3.79 20.82
C TRP A 78 -1.28 -3.11 21.57
N ASP A 79 -0.12 -3.77 21.62
CA ASP A 79 1.10 -3.16 22.11
C ASP A 79 1.72 -2.22 21.05
N GLU A 80 2.79 -1.51 21.42
CA GLU A 80 3.43 -0.55 20.51
C GLU A 80 4.17 -1.23 19.35
N ALA A 81 4.73 -2.43 19.56
CA ALA A 81 5.40 -3.17 18.49
C ALA A 81 4.40 -3.68 17.45
N GLU A 82 3.21 -4.11 17.87
CA GLU A 82 2.12 -4.50 16.97
C GLU A 82 1.60 -3.31 16.15
N LYS A 83 1.56 -2.11 16.74
CA LYS A 83 1.17 -0.88 16.02
C LYS A 83 2.24 -0.39 15.07
N GLU A 84 3.50 -0.52 15.44
CA GLU A 84 4.65 -0.21 14.59
C GLU A 84 4.63 -1.12 13.36
N HIS A 85 4.53 -2.44 13.57
CA HIS A 85 4.43 -3.42 12.49
C HIS A 85 3.21 -3.17 11.59
N LEU A 86 2.05 -2.83 12.15
CA LEU A 86 0.90 -2.39 11.36
C LEU A 86 1.21 -1.15 10.50
N GLY A 87 1.96 -0.20 11.05
CA GLY A 87 2.41 0.98 10.33
C GLY A 87 3.34 0.65 9.18
N GLU A 88 4.24 -0.31 9.37
CA GLU A 88 5.16 -0.82 8.34
C GLU A 88 4.37 -1.43 7.18
N GLU A 89 3.50 -2.41 7.46
CA GLU A 89 2.69 -3.10 6.44
C GLU A 89 1.75 -2.15 5.66
N LEU A 90 1.13 -1.20 6.36
CA LEU A 90 0.31 -0.16 5.71
C LEU A 90 1.15 0.75 4.82
N SER A 91 2.38 1.04 5.23
CA SER A 91 3.30 1.86 4.46
C SER A 91 3.76 1.12 3.22
N ASP A 92 4.11 -0.15 3.30
CA ASP A 92 4.58 -0.93 2.16
C ASP A 92 3.51 -1.05 1.07
N VAL A 93 2.26 -1.32 1.45
CA VAL A 93 1.13 -1.29 0.52
C VAL A 93 1.00 0.09 -0.16
N LEU A 94 1.12 1.18 0.60
CA LEU A 94 1.07 2.54 0.07
C LEU A 94 2.21 2.83 -0.90
N LEU A 95 3.45 2.46 -0.55
CA LEU A 95 4.63 2.75 -1.35
C LEU A 95 4.58 2.01 -2.70
N TYR A 96 4.19 0.74 -2.73
CA TYR A 96 3.99 0.03 -3.99
C TYR A 96 2.83 0.59 -4.82
N LEU A 97 1.73 1.01 -4.18
CA LEU A 97 0.63 1.64 -4.90
C LEU A 97 1.05 2.96 -5.57
N VAL A 98 1.86 3.77 -4.88
CA VAL A 98 2.42 5.01 -5.42
C VAL A 98 3.34 4.71 -6.61
N GLN A 99 4.29 3.77 -6.48
CA GLN A 99 5.17 3.39 -7.59
C GLN A 99 4.41 2.82 -8.79
N LEU A 100 3.41 1.97 -8.52
CA LEU A 100 2.55 1.42 -9.57
C LEU A 100 1.79 2.54 -10.30
N SER A 101 1.29 3.54 -9.57
CA SER A 101 0.58 4.67 -10.17
C SER A 101 1.48 5.50 -11.09
N ASP A 102 2.71 5.77 -10.67
CA ASP A 102 3.71 6.50 -11.44
C ASP A 102 4.10 5.75 -12.72
N MET A 103 4.39 4.44 -12.59
CA MET A 103 4.70 3.56 -13.72
C MET A 103 3.53 3.46 -14.72
N CYS A 104 2.28 3.58 -14.25
CA CYS A 104 1.09 3.58 -15.10
C CYS A 104 0.73 4.97 -15.65
N GLY A 105 1.45 6.04 -15.28
CA GLY A 105 1.14 7.41 -15.67
C GLY A 105 -0.16 7.94 -15.06
N VAL A 106 -0.55 7.48 -13.88
CA VAL A 106 -1.78 7.86 -13.18
C VAL A 106 -1.45 8.80 -12.03
N ASP A 107 -1.99 10.03 -12.04
CA ASP A 107 -1.97 10.89 -10.85
C ASP A 107 -2.93 10.32 -9.80
N LEU A 108 -2.36 9.59 -8.83
CA LEU A 108 -3.09 8.88 -7.78
C LEU A 108 -3.91 9.83 -6.90
N GLY A 109 -3.38 11.02 -6.60
CA GLY A 109 -4.08 12.04 -5.80
C GLY A 109 -5.34 12.54 -6.50
N ASP A 110 -5.20 12.92 -7.77
CA ASP A 110 -6.35 13.36 -8.59
C ASP A 110 -7.36 12.22 -8.80
N ALA A 111 -6.87 10.99 -9.02
CA ALA A 111 -7.72 9.81 -9.16
C ALA A 111 -8.53 9.53 -7.89
N ALA A 112 -7.91 9.63 -6.71
CA ALA A 112 -8.58 9.44 -5.42
C ALA A 112 -9.65 10.51 -5.15
N VAL A 113 -9.33 11.80 -5.39
CA VAL A 113 -10.29 12.90 -5.22
C VAL A 113 -11.47 12.76 -6.19
N ARG A 114 -11.21 12.37 -7.44
CA ARG A 114 -12.27 12.09 -8.42
C ARG A 114 -13.17 10.94 -7.96
N LYS A 115 -12.60 9.88 -7.39
CA LYS A 115 -13.33 8.71 -6.90
C LYS A 115 -14.23 9.06 -5.71
N ASP A 116 -13.72 9.77 -4.71
CA ASP A 116 -14.51 10.24 -3.55
C ASP A 116 -15.72 11.07 -3.99
N ARG A 117 -15.52 12.01 -4.93
CA ARG A 117 -16.62 12.83 -5.50
C ARG A 117 -17.68 11.96 -6.17
N GLN A 118 -17.30 10.86 -6.82
CA GLN A 118 -18.22 9.95 -7.48
C GLN A 118 -19.03 9.13 -6.47
N GLU A 119 -18.39 8.66 -5.39
CA GLU A 119 -19.05 7.89 -4.33
C GLU A 119 -20.04 8.74 -3.55
N ARG A 120 -19.69 9.99 -3.23
CA ARG A 120 -20.60 10.95 -2.57
C ARG A 120 -21.86 11.25 -3.38
N ARG A 121 -21.80 11.15 -4.72
CA ARG A 121 -22.98 11.30 -5.58
C ARG A 121 -23.88 10.07 -5.59
N GLN A 122 -23.30 8.89 -5.40
CA GLN A 122 -24.02 7.61 -5.39
C GLN A 122 -24.71 7.33 -4.04
N VAL A 123 -24.25 7.96 -2.95
CA VAL A 123 -24.86 7.85 -1.62
C VAL A 123 -25.72 9.08 -1.34
N PRO A 124 -27.07 9.00 -1.39
CA PRO A 124 -27.93 10.12 -1.00
C PRO A 124 -27.75 10.40 0.50
N GLY A 125 -27.28 11.60 0.84
CA GLY A 125 -27.16 12.05 2.22
C GLY A 125 -28.53 12.07 2.93
N ALA A 126 -28.57 11.52 4.14
CA ALA A 126 -29.66 11.61 5.13
C ALA A 126 -30.86 10.63 5.06
N ALA A 127 -30.79 9.50 4.36
CA ALA A 127 -31.82 8.44 4.49
C ALA A 127 -31.25 7.01 4.48
N ALA A 128 -30.42 6.67 5.46
CA ALA A 128 -30.03 5.27 5.69
C ALA A 128 -29.86 4.93 7.19
N VAL A 129 -30.66 5.54 8.06
CA VAL A 129 -30.97 4.96 9.37
C VAL A 129 -32.29 4.20 9.22
N GLY A 130 -32.23 2.88 9.21
CA GLY A 130 -33.39 2.02 9.42
C GLY A 130 -34.02 1.38 8.18
N ARG A 131 -33.39 0.31 7.67
CA ARG A 131 -33.99 -1.04 7.58
C ARG A 131 -33.03 -1.95 6.81
N ARG A 132 -32.65 -3.06 7.43
CA ARG A 132 -32.20 -4.25 6.70
C ARG A 132 -33.29 -4.62 5.69
N LYS A 133 -33.05 -4.34 4.42
CA LYS A 133 -33.52 -5.17 3.31
C LYS A 133 -32.34 -5.36 2.38
N LYS A 134 -31.85 -6.60 2.33
CA LYS A 134 -30.88 -7.05 1.33
C LYS A 134 -31.44 -6.73 -0.06
N LYS A 135 -30.85 -5.76 -0.74
CA LYS A 135 -30.72 -5.74 -2.19
C LYS A 135 -29.27 -5.43 -2.47
N ALA A 136 -28.55 -6.42 -2.98
CA ALA A 136 -27.22 -6.19 -3.52
C ALA A 136 -27.37 -5.24 -4.73
N PRO A 137 -26.52 -4.22 -4.88
CA PRO A 137 -26.43 -3.51 -6.14
C PRO A 137 -25.64 -4.38 -7.14
N ASP A 138 -26.29 -4.75 -8.24
CA ASP A 138 -25.78 -5.62 -9.32
C ASP A 138 -24.65 -4.99 -10.18
N SER A 139 -23.86 -4.05 -9.67
CA SER A 139 -22.93 -3.28 -10.52
C SER A 139 -21.52 -3.10 -9.97
N PHE A 140 -21.10 -3.83 -8.93
CA PHE A 140 -19.73 -3.71 -8.40
C PHE A 140 -18.70 -4.64 -9.07
N PHE A 141 -19.12 -5.45 -10.06
CA PHE A 141 -18.25 -6.45 -10.71
C PHE A 141 -18.41 -6.44 -12.25
N SER A 142 -18.19 -5.30 -12.90
CA SER A 142 -18.32 -5.20 -14.37
C SER A 142 -17.00 -4.96 -15.13
N SER A 143 -15.84 -5.23 -14.52
CA SER A 143 -14.61 -5.28 -15.31
C SER A 143 -13.72 -6.45 -14.89
N GLY A 144 -13.96 -7.58 -15.56
CA GLY A 144 -12.90 -8.50 -16.01
C GLY A 144 -12.12 -9.28 -14.96
N CYS A 145 -12.66 -10.42 -14.53
CA CYS A 145 -11.83 -11.57 -14.13
C CYS A 145 -12.49 -12.85 -14.65
N ALA A 146 -12.22 -13.17 -15.92
CA ALA A 146 -12.76 -14.32 -16.64
C ALA A 146 -11.82 -15.52 -16.57
N CYS A 147 -11.36 -15.92 -15.38
CA CYS A 147 -10.40 -17.02 -15.24
C CYS A 147 -10.77 -18.10 -14.21
N LEU A 148 -11.99 -18.13 -13.66
CA LEU A 148 -12.38 -19.19 -12.72
C LEU A 148 -13.76 -19.81 -13.02
N LYS A 149 -13.91 -20.35 -14.23
CA LYS A 149 -14.94 -21.35 -14.52
C LYS A 149 -14.37 -22.42 -15.44
N ALA A 150 -13.54 -23.29 -14.89
CA ALA A 150 -13.28 -24.59 -15.47
C ALA A 150 -13.08 -25.60 -14.34
N ASN A 151 -14.12 -26.40 -14.13
CA ASN A 151 -14.10 -27.86 -14.06
C ASN A 151 -14.78 -28.41 -12.81
N THR A 152 -16.05 -28.79 -12.99
CA THR A 152 -16.74 -29.77 -12.14
C THR A 152 -17.76 -30.47 -13.02
N THR A 153 -17.30 -31.53 -13.67
CA THR A 153 -18.09 -32.70 -14.04
C THR A 153 -17.45 -33.89 -13.37
#